data_AF-A0A5D4JEV6-F1
#
_entry.id   AF-A0A5D4JEV6-F1
#
_cell.length_a   1.000
_cell.length_b   1.000
_cell.length_c   1.000
_cell.angle_alpha   90.00
_cell.angle_beta   90.00
_cell.angle_gamma   90.00
#
_symmetry.space_group_name_H-M   'P 1'
#
loop_
_entity.id
_entity.type
_entity.pdbx_description
1 polymer ?
#
loop_
_entity_poly.entity_id
_entity_poly.type
_entity_poly.pdbx_seq_one_letter_code
_entity_poly.pdbx_strand_id
1 'polypeptide(L)'
;MVGCVRWPDPLFREVLMPSPDSSAELIQHFGSEGQRLFGQGSLLAVELPAAARNLLQETGVPRGVGPYFLAAGAEDPVTLGAFAARVGGLQPSAPVGGWLRIGFDGLAHLCVRPDGAVQGVVLSEAAEDMFVSTDVASLNASLLALDRAQTAMFGASGLAEGAAVFQGLAAELRRIDASAFVERESWWPRVLDDIRHTLNFPFSAAFEYVDGSGAKQVVTEVAGVGRPHPEEALWRRLSAEGVEPGQVRRVHCELEPCLMPGHYCSVWMQQVLPHAEFTHSFDYGDTAESREEGLKQLILHDAETRRRG
;
A
#
# COMPACT_ATOMS: atom_id res chain seq x y z
N MET A 1 34.02 -6.11 -50.20
CA MET A 1 32.66 -5.56 -50.05
C MET A 1 32.02 -6.18 -48.83
N VAL A 2 32.07 -5.50 -47.70
CA VAL A 2 31.32 -5.82 -46.48
C VAL A 2 30.77 -4.49 -45.99
N GLY A 3 29.45 -4.42 -45.84
CA GLY A 3 28.69 -3.19 -45.63
C GLY A 3 28.95 -2.55 -44.27
N CYS A 4 29.12 -1.23 -44.29
CA CYS A 4 29.19 -0.37 -43.11
C CYS A 4 27.76 -0.12 -42.61
N VAL A 5 27.41 -0.69 -41.45
CA VAL A 5 26.16 -0.36 -40.74
C VAL A 5 26.47 0.81 -39.81
N ARG A 6 25.82 1.94 -40.09
CA ARG A 6 25.85 3.16 -39.29
C ARG A 6 24.95 2.97 -38.06
N TRP A 7 25.53 3.06 -36.87
CA TRP A 7 24.78 3.20 -35.61
C TRP A 7 24.35 4.67 -35.46
N PRO A 8 23.09 5.00 -35.09
CA PRO A 8 22.74 6.35 -34.70
C PRO A 8 23.20 6.66 -33.26
N ASP A 9 23.56 7.93 -33.05
CA ASP A 9 24.09 8.58 -31.85
C ASP A 9 23.32 8.34 -30.53
N PRO A 10 24.00 8.32 -29.37
CA PRO A 10 23.37 8.33 -28.04
C PRO A 10 23.11 9.77 -27.58
N LEU A 11 22.13 10.44 -28.18
CA LEU A 11 21.64 11.74 -27.71
C LEU A 11 20.10 11.80 -27.80
N PHE A 12 19.44 10.94 -27.03
CA PHE A 12 18.04 11.16 -26.63
C PHE A 12 17.99 11.19 -25.11
N ARG A 13 18.37 12.33 -24.54
CA ARG A 13 17.87 12.75 -23.24
C ARG A 13 16.47 13.33 -23.51
N GLU A 14 15.53 12.43 -23.79
CA GLU A 14 14.12 12.77 -23.75
C GLU A 14 13.83 13.09 -22.28
N VAL A 15 13.83 14.38 -21.97
CA VAL A 15 13.16 14.88 -20.77
C VAL A 15 11.74 14.34 -20.90
N LEU A 16 11.39 13.38 -20.05
CA LEU A 16 10.04 12.87 -19.89
C LEU A 16 9.18 14.07 -19.48
N MET A 17 8.66 14.80 -20.47
CA MET A 17 7.63 15.78 -20.23
C MET A 17 6.41 14.98 -19.77
N PRO A 18 5.75 15.36 -18.66
CA PRO A 18 4.54 14.67 -18.24
C PRO A 18 3.56 14.64 -19.41
N SER A 19 3.05 13.45 -19.71
CA SER A 19 1.91 13.23 -20.61
C SER A 19 0.82 14.29 -20.37
N PRO A 20 0.12 14.78 -21.42
CA PRO A 20 -0.79 15.91 -21.31
C PRO A 20 -1.76 15.79 -20.10
N ASP A 21 -1.62 16.76 -19.19
CA ASP A 21 -2.43 17.15 -18.03
C ASP A 21 -2.84 16.13 -16.97
N SER A 22 -1.90 15.29 -16.51
CA SER A 22 -2.08 14.47 -15.30
C SER A 22 -2.55 15.29 -14.08
N SER A 23 -2.09 16.53 -13.92
CA SER A 23 -2.56 17.44 -12.86
C SER A 23 -4.04 17.81 -12.98
N ALA A 24 -4.54 18.06 -14.20
CA ALA A 24 -5.95 18.40 -14.39
C ALA A 24 -6.85 17.17 -14.17
N GLU A 25 -6.41 15.99 -14.62
CA GLU A 25 -7.12 14.73 -14.35
C GLU A 25 -7.21 14.43 -12.85
N LEU A 26 -6.13 14.66 -12.11
CA LEU A 26 -6.11 14.50 -10.65
C LEU A 26 -7.14 15.41 -9.98
N ILE A 27 -7.14 16.69 -10.33
CA ILE A 27 -8.08 17.67 -9.76
C ILE A 27 -9.52 17.34 -10.19
N GLN A 28 -9.72 16.89 -11.43
CA GLN A 28 -11.04 16.47 -11.91
C GLN A 28 -11.56 15.27 -11.13
N HIS A 29 -10.69 14.32 -10.79
CA HIS A 29 -11.07 13.06 -10.13
C HIS A 29 -11.23 13.22 -8.61
N PHE A 30 -10.23 13.79 -7.93
CA PHE A 30 -10.25 13.95 -6.47
C PHE A 30 -10.91 15.25 -6.02
N GLY A 31 -11.09 16.23 -6.91
CA GLY A 31 -11.47 17.60 -6.56
C GLY A 31 -10.31 18.40 -5.95
N SER A 32 -10.42 19.73 -5.96
CA SER A 32 -9.39 20.61 -5.36
C SER A 32 -9.22 20.37 -3.86
N GLU A 33 -10.32 20.12 -3.15
CA GLU A 33 -10.31 19.80 -1.71
C GLU A 33 -9.80 18.39 -1.42
N GLY A 34 -9.85 17.48 -2.40
CA GLY A 34 -9.29 16.13 -2.32
C GLY A 34 -7.78 16.08 -2.46
N GLN A 35 -7.13 17.23 -2.70
CA GLN A 35 -5.67 17.34 -2.79
C GLN A 35 -5.07 17.94 -1.51
N ARG A 36 -3.87 17.46 -1.16
CA ARG A 36 -3.01 18.01 -0.11
C ARG A 36 -1.85 18.77 -0.75
N LEU A 37 -1.93 20.10 -0.72
CA LEU A 37 -0.88 21.01 -1.18
C LEU A 37 0.19 21.25 -0.11
N PHE A 38 1.46 21.37 -0.49
CA PHE A 38 2.55 21.67 0.45
C PHE A 38 3.01 23.12 0.27
N GLY A 39 2.70 23.96 1.26
CA GLY A 39 2.96 25.40 1.20
C GLY A 39 4.44 25.76 1.07
N GLN A 40 4.72 26.91 0.45
CA GLN A 40 6.07 27.38 0.17
C GLN A 40 6.96 27.41 1.41
N GLY A 41 6.46 27.96 2.53
CA GLY A 41 7.20 28.06 3.78
C GLY A 41 7.66 26.72 4.33
N SER A 42 6.82 25.68 4.25
CA SER A 42 7.13 24.34 4.75
C SER A 42 8.22 23.66 3.94
N LEU A 43 8.28 23.92 2.62
CA LEU A 43 9.26 23.29 1.75
C LEU A 43 10.63 24.00 1.73
N LEU A 44 10.76 25.22 2.29
CA LEU A 44 12.00 26.02 2.20
C LEU A 44 13.23 25.28 2.75
N ALA A 45 13.06 24.52 3.83
CA ALA A 45 14.14 23.80 4.49
C ALA A 45 14.39 22.39 3.94
N VAL A 46 13.63 21.95 2.93
CA VAL A 46 13.76 20.63 2.32
C VAL A 46 14.48 20.75 0.98
N GLU A 47 15.52 19.94 0.78
CA GLU A 47 16.18 19.77 -0.50
C GLU A 47 15.31 18.95 -1.45
N LEU A 48 14.85 19.57 -2.53
CA LEU A 48 13.96 18.96 -3.53
C LEU A 48 14.26 19.52 -4.93
N PRO A 49 14.13 18.71 -5.99
CA PRO A 49 14.12 19.21 -7.35
C PRO A 49 12.99 20.21 -7.58
N ALA A 50 13.22 21.22 -8.44
CA ALA A 50 12.24 22.27 -8.73
C ALA A 50 10.90 21.71 -9.24
N ALA A 51 10.93 20.66 -10.07
CA ALA A 51 9.73 20.01 -10.59
C ALA A 51 8.85 19.41 -9.47
N ALA A 52 9.46 18.68 -8.53
CA ALA A 52 8.74 18.11 -7.38
C ALA A 52 8.17 19.22 -6.49
N ARG A 53 8.95 20.27 -6.22
CA ARG A 53 8.51 21.42 -5.42
C ARG A 53 7.29 22.13 -6.02
N ASN A 54 7.34 22.45 -7.32
CA ASN A 54 6.25 23.13 -8.00
C ASN A 54 4.99 22.26 -8.02
N LEU A 55 5.12 20.98 -8.37
CA LEU A 55 3.99 20.03 -8.38
C LEU A 55 3.33 19.93 -7.01
N LEU A 56 4.10 19.81 -5.93
CA LEU A 56 3.56 19.73 -4.57
C LEU A 56 2.87 21.02 -4.11
N GLN A 57 3.30 22.18 -4.61
CA GLN A 57 2.72 23.49 -4.30
C GLN A 57 1.44 23.77 -5.08
N GLU A 58 1.41 23.39 -6.37
CA GLU A 58 0.33 23.72 -7.31
C GLU A 58 -0.76 22.64 -7.35
N THR A 59 -0.36 21.36 -7.36
CA THR A 59 -1.26 20.20 -7.50
C THR A 59 -1.35 19.38 -6.22
N GLY A 60 -0.24 19.23 -5.48
CA GLY A 60 -0.17 18.42 -4.27
C GLY A 60 -0.19 16.91 -4.54
N VAL A 61 -0.63 16.15 -3.54
CA VAL A 61 -0.91 14.70 -3.62
C VAL A 61 -2.36 14.42 -3.22
N PRO A 62 -2.99 13.32 -3.66
CA PRO A 62 -4.32 12.92 -3.17
C PRO A 62 -4.36 12.83 -1.65
N ARG A 63 -5.42 13.34 -1.01
CA ARG A 63 -5.56 13.24 0.45
C ARG A 63 -5.59 11.80 0.93
N GLY A 64 -6.17 10.90 0.15
CA GLY A 64 -6.09 9.47 0.39
C GLY A 64 -6.54 8.66 -0.82
N VAL A 65 -5.88 7.52 -1.01
CA VAL A 65 -6.29 6.43 -1.89
C VAL A 65 -6.18 5.18 -1.02
N GLY A 66 -7.23 4.94 -0.26
CA GLY A 66 -7.25 3.90 0.75
C GLY A 66 -7.22 2.50 0.13
N PRO A 67 -6.67 1.50 0.83
CA PRO A 67 -5.90 1.62 2.08
C PRO A 67 -4.44 2.08 1.87
N TYR A 68 -3.97 2.12 0.62
CA TYR A 68 -2.55 2.20 0.29
C TYR A 68 -1.90 3.58 0.50
N PHE A 69 -2.64 4.68 0.49
CA PHE A 69 -2.05 6.00 0.69
C PHE A 69 -2.96 6.93 1.50
N LEU A 70 -2.37 7.57 2.51
CA LEU A 70 -2.94 8.72 3.19
C LEU A 70 -1.91 9.85 3.23
N ALA A 71 -2.30 11.05 2.81
CA ALA A 71 -1.41 12.20 2.80
C ALA A 71 -1.05 12.64 4.23
N ALA A 72 0.16 13.20 4.39
CA ALA A 72 0.58 13.80 5.64
C ALA A 72 -0.34 14.97 6.03
N GLY A 73 -0.64 15.09 7.32
CA GLY A 73 -1.51 16.12 7.87
C GLY A 73 -1.01 17.54 7.55
N ALA A 74 -1.91 18.52 7.59
CA ALA A 74 -1.55 19.93 7.45
C ALA A 74 -0.57 20.38 8.55
N GLU A 75 -0.81 19.88 9.77
CA GLU A 75 -0.05 20.21 10.97
C GLU A 75 1.14 19.28 11.22
N ASP A 76 1.28 18.19 10.45
CA ASP A 76 2.39 17.25 10.59
C ASP A 76 3.72 17.94 10.27
N PRO A 77 4.81 17.62 10.98
CA PRO A 77 6.13 18.04 10.54
C PRO A 77 6.40 17.47 9.16
N VAL A 78 6.91 18.33 8.28
CA VAL A 78 7.13 17.96 6.87
C VAL A 78 8.33 17.04 6.67
N THR A 79 9.33 17.07 7.55
CA THR A 79 10.46 16.15 7.45
C THR A 79 10.22 14.89 8.26
N LEU A 80 10.70 13.76 7.75
CA LEU A 80 10.52 12.47 8.42
C LEU A 80 11.12 12.46 9.84
N GLY A 81 12.31 13.04 10.03
CA GLY A 81 12.95 13.09 11.35
C GLY A 81 12.18 13.93 12.36
N ALA A 82 11.62 15.08 11.94
CA ALA A 82 10.81 15.90 12.82
C ALA A 82 9.48 15.23 13.17
N PHE A 83 8.88 14.49 12.22
CA PHE A 83 7.70 13.67 12.48
C PHE A 83 8.02 12.56 13.48
N ALA A 84 9.09 11.78 13.25
CA ALA A 84 9.55 10.71 14.13
C ALA A 84 9.80 11.21 15.55
N ALA A 85 10.48 12.36 15.70
CA ALA A 85 10.72 12.99 16.99
C ALA A 85 9.41 13.43 17.69
N ARG A 86 8.45 13.98 16.95
CA ARG A 86 7.15 14.40 17.49
C ARG A 86 6.34 13.21 18.06
N VAL A 87 6.34 12.08 17.35
CA VAL A 87 5.59 10.89 17.77
C VAL A 87 6.36 9.99 18.74
N GLY A 88 7.60 10.36 19.09
CA GLY A 88 8.46 9.57 19.98
C GLY A 88 8.87 8.21 19.40
N GLY A 89 8.91 8.08 18.07
CA GLY A 89 9.22 6.83 17.37
C GLY A 89 10.71 6.60 17.13
N LEU A 90 11.02 5.48 16.45
CA LEU A 90 12.36 5.17 15.98
C LEU A 90 12.88 6.30 15.08
N GLN A 91 14.09 6.76 15.33
CA GLN A 91 14.67 7.87 14.57
C GLN A 91 15.34 7.36 13.29
N PRO A 92 15.06 7.96 12.12
CA PRO A 92 15.79 7.65 10.89
C PRO A 92 17.25 8.10 10.99
N SER A 93 18.09 7.60 10.08
CA SER A 93 19.43 8.16 9.89
C SER A 93 19.36 9.64 9.51
N ALA A 94 20.41 10.41 9.81
CA ALA A 94 20.40 11.86 9.57
C ALA A 94 20.07 12.28 8.12
N PRO A 95 20.58 11.60 7.06
CA PRO A 95 20.18 11.92 5.68
C PRO A 95 18.69 11.68 5.43
N VAL A 96 18.18 10.54 5.89
CA VAL A 96 16.77 10.11 5.70
C VAL A 96 15.81 11.00 6.50
N GLY A 97 16.22 11.43 7.69
CA GLY A 97 15.44 12.34 8.54
C GLY A 97 15.18 13.72 7.89
N GLY A 98 15.99 14.13 6.91
CA GLY A 98 15.80 15.36 6.15
C GLY A 98 14.82 15.25 4.98
N TRP A 99 14.38 14.05 4.61
CA TRP A 99 13.48 13.85 3.46
C TRP A 99 12.08 14.37 3.76
N LEU A 100 11.39 14.88 2.73
CA LEU A 100 10.01 15.35 2.82
C LEU A 100 9.07 14.16 2.96
N ARG A 101 8.36 14.03 4.07
CA ARG A 101 7.26 13.07 4.24
C ARG A 101 5.98 13.63 3.60
N ILE A 102 5.50 12.97 2.54
CA ILE A 102 4.27 13.36 1.82
C ILE A 102 3.05 12.54 2.25
N GLY A 103 3.24 11.36 2.82
CA GLY A 103 2.16 10.50 3.28
C GLY A 103 2.64 9.24 3.97
N PHE A 104 1.74 8.29 4.12
CA PHE A 104 1.99 6.99 4.71
C PHE A 104 0.96 5.96 4.22
N ASP A 105 1.31 4.68 4.31
CA ASP A 105 0.48 3.55 3.90
C ASP A 105 0.02 2.67 5.08
N GLY A 106 0.10 3.20 6.30
CA GLY A 106 -0.20 2.48 7.54
C GLY A 106 1.04 2.12 8.37
N LEU A 107 2.18 1.83 7.72
CA LEU A 107 3.45 1.57 8.42
C LEU A 107 4.62 2.33 7.79
N ALA A 108 4.77 2.28 6.46
CA ALA A 108 5.80 3.01 5.76
C ALA A 108 5.41 4.49 5.61
N HIS A 109 6.40 5.37 5.79
CA HIS A 109 6.27 6.79 5.49
C HIS A 109 6.76 7.05 4.07
N LEU A 110 5.87 7.52 3.20
CA LEU A 110 6.22 7.87 1.84
C LEU A 110 6.93 9.23 1.83
N CYS A 111 8.19 9.21 1.43
CA CYS A 111 9.09 10.34 1.49
C CYS A 111 9.68 10.67 0.11
N VAL A 112 9.81 11.96 -0.20
CA VAL A 112 10.50 12.44 -1.41
C VAL A 112 11.98 12.63 -1.09
N ARG A 113 12.82 11.92 -1.83
CA ARG A 113 14.27 11.97 -1.75
C ARG A 113 14.83 13.24 -2.43
N PRO A 114 16.08 13.65 -2.15
CA PRO A 114 16.70 14.82 -2.78
C PRO A 114 16.80 14.74 -4.32
N ASP A 115 16.83 13.53 -4.88
CA ASP A 115 16.80 13.30 -6.33
C ASP A 115 15.38 13.33 -6.94
N GLY A 116 14.34 13.47 -6.11
CA GLY A 116 12.94 13.56 -6.52
C GLY A 116 12.17 12.24 -6.44
N ALA A 117 12.86 11.11 -6.28
CA ALA A 117 12.22 9.81 -6.16
C ALA A 117 11.42 9.67 -4.86
N VAL A 118 10.37 8.86 -4.89
CA VAL A 118 9.56 8.53 -3.72
C VAL A 118 10.02 7.19 -3.14
N GLN A 119 10.32 7.20 -1.85
CA GLN A 119 10.71 6.03 -1.05
C GLN A 119 9.72 5.84 0.10
N GLY A 120 9.26 4.61 0.32
CA GLY A 120 8.57 4.21 1.53
C GLY A 120 9.60 3.87 2.59
N VAL A 121 9.67 4.65 3.66
CA VAL A 121 10.62 4.46 4.76
C VAL A 121 9.89 3.88 5.96
N VAL A 122 10.34 2.72 6.43
CA VAL A 122 9.74 2.00 7.56
C VAL A 122 10.54 2.30 8.83
N LEU A 123 9.92 2.99 9.78
CA LEU A 123 10.53 3.30 11.08
C LEU A 123 10.27 2.19 12.11
N SER A 124 10.47 0.94 11.70
CA SER A 124 10.31 -0.25 12.54
C SER A 124 11.18 -1.39 12.04
N GLU A 125 11.39 -2.41 12.85
CA GLU A 125 12.08 -3.64 12.44
C GLU A 125 11.17 -4.63 11.69
N ALA A 126 9.88 -4.30 11.53
CA ALA A 126 8.88 -5.22 10.98
C ALA A 126 8.92 -5.33 9.44
N ALA A 127 9.52 -4.37 8.74
CA ALA A 127 9.63 -4.40 7.29
C ALA A 127 10.78 -3.52 6.79
N GLU A 128 11.22 -3.76 5.56
CA GLU A 128 12.27 -2.98 4.89
C GLU A 128 11.70 -1.76 4.17
N ASP A 129 12.59 -0.79 3.89
CA ASP A 129 12.30 0.36 3.04
C ASP A 129 12.03 -0.08 1.59
N MET A 130 11.07 0.56 0.93
CA MET A 130 10.64 0.19 -0.43
C MET A 130 10.76 1.36 -1.40
N PHE A 131 11.29 1.10 -2.59
CA PHE A 131 11.18 2.07 -3.68
C PHE A 131 9.71 2.16 -4.12
N VAL A 132 9.19 3.40 -4.25
CA VAL A 132 7.78 3.64 -4.57
C VAL A 132 7.65 4.13 -6.00
N SER A 133 8.28 5.25 -6.34
CA SER A 133 8.16 5.84 -7.68
C SER A 133 9.36 6.71 -8.03
N THR A 134 9.63 6.83 -9.32
CA THR A 134 10.74 7.64 -9.87
C THR A 134 10.57 9.13 -9.56
N ASP A 135 9.33 9.61 -9.43
CA ASP A 135 9.01 10.96 -9.00
C ASP A 135 7.57 11.08 -8.47
N VAL A 136 7.23 12.27 -7.94
CA VAL A 136 5.89 12.56 -7.38
C VAL A 136 4.80 12.56 -8.46
N ALA A 137 5.13 12.90 -9.70
CA ALA A 137 4.13 12.92 -10.78
C ALA A 137 3.69 11.49 -11.14
N SER A 138 4.66 10.57 -11.18
CA SER A 138 4.46 9.14 -11.39
C SER A 138 3.68 8.52 -10.23
N LEU A 139 4.02 8.86 -8.98
CA LEU A 139 3.22 8.46 -7.82
C LEU A 139 1.76 8.91 -7.97
N ASN A 140 1.51 10.19 -8.24
CA ASN A 140 0.15 10.72 -8.35
C ASN A 140 -0.64 10.05 -9.49
N ALA A 141 -0.02 9.87 -10.65
CA ALA A 141 -0.66 9.19 -11.78
C ALA A 141 -1.01 7.73 -11.43
N SER A 142 -0.12 7.02 -10.74
CA SER A 142 -0.37 5.66 -10.30
C SER A 142 -1.45 5.58 -9.21
N LEU A 143 -1.50 6.54 -8.27
CA LEU A 143 -2.56 6.64 -7.27
C LEU A 143 -3.93 6.92 -7.90
N LEU A 144 -3.98 7.75 -8.95
CA LEU A 144 -5.19 7.99 -9.73
C LEU A 144 -5.66 6.71 -10.45
N ALA A 145 -4.75 5.99 -11.10
CA ALA A 145 -5.06 4.73 -11.76
C ALA A 145 -5.58 3.68 -10.75
N LEU A 146 -4.93 3.59 -9.59
CA LEU A 146 -5.33 2.71 -8.50
C LEU A 146 -6.73 3.04 -7.97
N ASP A 147 -7.04 4.31 -7.71
CA ASP A 147 -8.35 4.72 -7.19
C ASP A 147 -9.50 4.40 -8.17
N ARG A 148 -9.29 4.68 -9.46
CA ARG A 148 -10.22 4.32 -10.54
C ARG A 148 -10.42 2.80 -10.61
N ALA A 149 -9.35 2.03 -10.54
CA ALA A 149 -9.40 0.57 -10.60
C ALA A 149 -10.10 -0.03 -9.39
N GLN A 150 -9.84 0.46 -8.17
CA GLN A 150 -10.52 0.00 -6.96
C GLN A 150 -12.02 0.25 -7.03
N THR A 151 -12.43 1.44 -7.48
CA THR A 151 -13.84 1.78 -7.70
C THR A 151 -14.50 0.82 -8.71
N ALA A 152 -13.82 0.52 -9.82
CA ALA A 152 -14.31 -0.41 -10.83
C ALA A 152 -14.37 -1.86 -10.33
N MET A 153 -13.37 -2.33 -9.57
CA MET A 153 -13.38 -3.68 -8.97
C MET A 153 -14.50 -3.85 -7.95
N PHE A 154 -14.80 -2.82 -7.14
CA PHE A 154 -15.91 -2.86 -6.19
C PHE A 154 -17.27 -3.00 -6.89
N GLY A 155 -17.43 -2.43 -8.08
CA GLY A 155 -18.62 -2.54 -8.91
C GLY A 155 -18.69 -3.77 -9.81
N ALA A 156 -17.66 -4.62 -9.85
CA ALA A 156 -17.57 -5.74 -10.78
C ALA A 156 -18.63 -6.82 -10.48
N SER A 157 -19.24 -7.35 -11.54
CA SER A 157 -20.29 -8.38 -11.47
C SER A 157 -19.77 -9.80 -11.19
N GLY A 158 -18.45 -10.00 -11.25
CA GLY A 158 -17.80 -11.26 -10.92
C GLY A 158 -16.30 -11.28 -11.18
N LEU A 159 -15.68 -12.45 -10.94
CA LEU A 159 -14.23 -12.63 -10.98
C LEU A 159 -13.60 -12.25 -12.32
N ALA A 160 -14.24 -12.56 -13.44
CA ALA A 160 -13.69 -12.26 -14.77
C ALA A 160 -13.58 -10.76 -15.03
N GLU A 161 -14.58 -9.97 -14.61
CA GLU A 161 -14.57 -8.52 -14.74
C GLU A 161 -13.54 -7.90 -13.79
N GLY A 162 -13.51 -8.35 -12.52
CA GLY A 162 -12.50 -7.91 -11.55
C GLY A 162 -11.07 -8.19 -12.02
N ALA A 163 -10.82 -9.39 -12.57
CA ALA A 163 -9.53 -9.76 -13.14
C ALA A 163 -9.16 -8.88 -14.34
N ALA A 164 -10.10 -8.52 -15.21
CA ALA A 164 -9.83 -7.62 -16.33
C ALA A 164 -9.43 -6.21 -15.86
N VAL A 165 -10.12 -5.67 -14.85
CA VAL A 165 -9.76 -4.38 -14.23
C VAL A 165 -8.37 -4.45 -13.61
N PHE A 166 -8.07 -5.51 -12.86
CA PHE A 166 -6.74 -5.73 -12.28
C PHE A 166 -5.63 -5.77 -13.33
N GLN A 167 -5.83 -6.51 -14.44
CA GLN A 167 -4.83 -6.59 -15.51
C GLN A 167 -4.62 -5.22 -16.18
N GLY A 168 -5.69 -4.45 -16.36
CA GLY A 168 -5.62 -3.07 -16.85
C GLY A 168 -4.79 -2.18 -15.94
N LEU A 169 -5.06 -2.20 -14.64
CA LEU A 169 -4.29 -1.48 -13.62
C LEU A 169 -2.81 -1.87 -13.66
N ALA A 170 -2.51 -3.18 -13.63
CA ALA A 170 -1.14 -3.68 -13.62
C ALA A 170 -0.33 -3.26 -14.85
N ALA A 171 -0.98 -3.18 -16.02
CA ALA A 171 -0.35 -2.69 -17.26
C ALA A 171 -0.16 -1.16 -17.23
N GLU A 172 -1.15 -0.43 -16.73
CA GLU A 172 -1.08 1.03 -16.62
C GLU A 172 0.01 1.48 -15.65
N LEU A 173 0.13 0.89 -14.47
CA LEU A 173 1.18 1.25 -13.50
C LEU A 173 2.59 1.06 -14.08
N ARG A 174 2.82 -0.03 -14.82
CA ARG A 174 4.11 -0.28 -15.50
C ARG A 174 4.39 0.72 -16.61
N ARG A 175 3.34 1.21 -17.29
CA ARG A 175 3.46 2.25 -18.32
C ARG A 175 3.76 3.61 -17.70
N ILE A 176 3.20 3.90 -16.52
CA ILE A 176 3.45 5.14 -15.78
C ILE A 176 4.90 5.17 -15.28
N ASP A 177 5.36 4.09 -14.62
CA ASP A 177 6.69 4.04 -14.02
C ASP A 177 7.27 2.62 -14.04
N ALA A 178 7.98 2.30 -15.12
CA ALA A 178 8.63 0.99 -15.27
C ALA A 178 9.71 0.73 -14.20
N SER A 179 10.37 1.78 -13.69
CA SER A 179 11.44 1.65 -12.69
C SER A 179 10.89 1.10 -11.37
N ALA A 180 9.64 1.43 -11.02
CA ALA A 180 8.98 0.93 -9.83
C ALA A 180 8.72 -0.60 -9.84
N PHE A 181 8.91 -1.24 -10.99
CA PHE A 181 8.73 -2.69 -11.18
C PHE A 181 10.03 -3.44 -11.45
N VAL A 182 11.19 -2.77 -11.37
CA VAL A 182 12.50 -3.44 -11.52
C VAL A 182 12.72 -4.45 -10.41
N GLU A 183 12.49 -4.04 -9.16
CA GLU A 183 12.58 -4.91 -7.99
C GLU A 183 11.21 -5.49 -7.63
N ARG A 184 11.17 -6.78 -7.30
CA ARG A 184 9.92 -7.51 -7.05
C ARG A 184 9.24 -7.14 -5.72
N GLU A 185 10.02 -6.65 -4.76
CA GLU A 185 9.57 -6.18 -3.44
C GLU A 185 9.43 -4.65 -3.36
N SER A 186 9.53 -3.94 -4.49
CA SER A 186 9.12 -2.54 -4.55
C SER A 186 7.64 -2.38 -4.20
N TRP A 187 7.27 -1.16 -3.82
CA TRP A 187 5.97 -0.86 -3.25
C TRP A 187 4.79 -1.23 -4.18
N TRP A 188 4.83 -0.82 -5.45
CA TRP A 188 3.75 -1.10 -6.42
C TRP A 188 3.57 -2.59 -6.74
N PRO A 189 4.63 -3.39 -6.98
CA PRO A 189 4.52 -4.85 -7.05
C PRO A 189 3.81 -5.47 -5.84
N ARG A 190 4.10 -4.99 -4.63
CA ARG A 190 3.46 -5.48 -3.40
C ARG A 190 1.99 -5.08 -3.33
N VAL A 191 1.65 -3.84 -3.67
CA VAL A 191 0.25 -3.40 -3.80
C VAL A 191 -0.52 -4.28 -4.81
N LEU A 192 0.08 -4.63 -5.95
CA LEU A 192 -0.56 -5.51 -6.92
C LEU A 192 -0.71 -6.96 -6.43
N ASP A 193 0.24 -7.49 -5.67
CA ASP A 193 0.10 -8.81 -5.05
C ASP A 193 -1.08 -8.86 -4.10
N ASP A 194 -1.15 -7.86 -3.23
CA ASP A 194 -2.21 -7.73 -2.23
C ASP A 194 -3.62 -7.71 -2.86
N ILE A 195 -3.81 -6.86 -3.88
CA ILE A 195 -5.04 -6.83 -4.66
C ILE A 195 -5.30 -8.18 -5.35
N ARG A 196 -4.29 -8.79 -5.97
CA ARG A 196 -4.46 -10.06 -6.68
C ARG A 196 -4.84 -11.21 -5.75
N HIS A 197 -4.25 -11.28 -4.56
CA HIS A 197 -4.47 -12.36 -3.62
C HIS A 197 -5.90 -12.33 -3.07
N THR A 198 -6.40 -11.14 -2.73
CA THR A 198 -7.79 -10.95 -2.30
C THR A 198 -8.81 -11.19 -3.42
N LEU A 199 -8.42 -10.98 -4.68
CA LEU A 199 -9.26 -11.32 -5.84
C LEU A 199 -9.32 -12.82 -6.14
N ASN A 200 -8.21 -13.53 -6.02
CA ASN A 200 -8.06 -14.88 -6.60
C ASN A 200 -8.56 -16.02 -5.73
N PHE A 201 -8.46 -15.91 -4.40
CA PHE A 201 -8.80 -17.02 -3.53
C PHE A 201 -9.40 -16.54 -2.19
N PRO A 202 -10.53 -17.10 -1.74
CA PRO A 202 -11.09 -16.79 -0.44
C PRO A 202 -10.25 -17.43 0.66
N PHE A 203 -9.64 -16.60 1.51
CA PHE A 203 -9.01 -17.02 2.77
C PHE A 203 -9.75 -16.35 3.93
N SER A 204 -9.70 -16.94 5.12
CA SER A 204 -10.49 -16.50 6.27
C SER A 204 -9.67 -16.17 7.50
N ALA A 205 -10.27 -15.39 8.38
CA ALA A 205 -9.78 -15.13 9.73
C ALA A 205 -10.92 -15.37 10.73
N ALA A 206 -10.56 -15.87 11.92
CA ALA A 206 -11.49 -16.15 13.01
C ALA A 206 -10.98 -15.56 14.33
N PHE A 207 -11.83 -14.82 15.04
CA PHE A 207 -11.50 -14.25 16.35
C PHE A 207 -12.35 -14.95 17.43
N GLU A 208 -11.69 -15.42 18.48
CA GLU A 208 -12.30 -15.86 19.74
C GLU A 208 -12.28 -14.68 20.73
N TYR A 209 -13.43 -14.28 21.25
CA TYR A 209 -13.53 -13.25 22.29
C TYR A 209 -14.50 -13.64 23.40
N VAL A 210 -14.40 -12.97 24.55
CA VAL A 210 -15.30 -13.15 25.69
C VAL A 210 -16.26 -11.96 25.75
N ASP A 211 -17.55 -12.19 25.60
CA ASP A 211 -18.56 -11.13 25.62
C ASP A 211 -18.85 -10.60 27.04
N GLY A 212 -19.72 -9.59 27.15
CA GLY A 212 -20.08 -8.97 28.44
C GLY A 212 -20.77 -9.90 29.43
N SER A 213 -21.27 -11.07 29.00
CA SER A 213 -21.83 -12.11 29.87
C SER A 213 -20.77 -13.08 30.40
N GLY A 214 -19.54 -13.01 29.88
CA GLY A 214 -18.46 -13.96 30.16
C GLY A 214 -18.49 -15.20 29.25
N ALA A 215 -19.37 -15.25 28.25
CA ALA A 215 -19.43 -16.35 27.30
C ALA A 215 -18.38 -16.19 26.20
N LYS A 216 -17.85 -17.32 25.73
CA LYS A 216 -16.93 -17.35 24.59
C LYS A 216 -17.70 -17.31 23.29
N GLN A 217 -17.28 -16.42 22.40
CA GLN A 217 -17.80 -16.27 21.06
C GLN A 217 -16.67 -16.51 20.05
N VAL A 218 -17.00 -17.13 18.92
CA VAL A 218 -16.09 -17.26 17.78
C VAL A 218 -16.81 -16.70 16.56
N VAL A 219 -16.18 -15.73 15.91
CA VAL A 219 -16.66 -15.14 14.67
C VAL A 219 -15.63 -15.36 13.58
N THR A 220 -16.10 -15.58 12.35
CA THR A 220 -15.25 -15.78 11.18
C THR A 220 -15.64 -14.78 10.10
N GLU A 221 -14.66 -14.35 9.30
CA GLU A 221 -14.85 -13.55 8.10
C GLU A 221 -13.97 -14.10 6.98
N VAL A 222 -14.43 -13.95 5.74
CA VAL A 222 -13.75 -14.44 4.54
C VAL A 222 -13.39 -13.27 3.64
N ALA A 223 -12.18 -13.30 3.09
CA ALA A 223 -11.72 -12.34 2.10
C ALA A 223 -12.68 -12.30 0.90
N GLY A 224 -12.88 -11.10 0.35
CA GLY A 224 -13.74 -10.90 -0.80
C GLY A 224 -13.22 -9.82 -1.72
N VAL A 225 -13.62 -9.91 -2.99
CA VAL A 225 -13.26 -8.94 -4.04
C VAL A 225 -13.65 -7.53 -3.61
N GLY A 226 -12.67 -6.62 -3.61
CA GLY A 226 -12.87 -5.21 -3.24
C GLY A 226 -13.28 -4.99 -1.78
N ARG A 227 -13.10 -5.99 -0.92
CA ARG A 227 -13.33 -5.88 0.52
C ARG A 227 -12.01 -5.77 1.28
N PRO A 228 -12.02 -5.18 2.49
CA PRO A 228 -10.87 -5.25 3.39
C PRO A 228 -10.45 -6.70 3.66
N HIS A 229 -9.21 -6.87 4.12
CA HIS A 229 -8.74 -8.16 4.63
C HIS A 229 -9.68 -8.70 5.72
N PRO A 230 -9.85 -10.03 5.84
CA PRO A 230 -10.81 -10.62 6.77
C PRO A 230 -10.55 -10.19 8.21
N GLU A 231 -9.29 -10.03 8.62
CA GLU A 231 -8.89 -9.51 9.94
C GLU A 231 -9.41 -8.09 10.19
N GLU A 232 -9.26 -7.21 9.21
CA GLU A 232 -9.72 -5.82 9.30
C GLU A 232 -11.24 -5.73 9.30
N ALA A 233 -11.90 -6.45 8.39
CA ALA A 233 -13.35 -6.47 8.28
C ALA A 233 -13.98 -6.98 9.59
N LEU A 234 -13.42 -8.06 10.13
CA LEU A 234 -13.87 -8.67 11.38
C LEU A 234 -13.63 -7.73 12.57
N TRP A 235 -12.43 -7.15 12.70
CA TRP A 235 -12.15 -6.23 13.80
C TRP A 235 -13.00 -4.95 13.76
N ARG A 236 -13.21 -4.37 12.57
CA ARG A 236 -14.11 -3.22 12.39
C ARG A 236 -15.53 -3.56 12.85
N ARG A 237 -16.05 -4.74 12.49
CA ARG A 237 -17.37 -5.21 12.94
C ARG A 237 -17.44 -5.35 14.46
N LEU A 238 -16.50 -6.08 15.06
CA LEU A 238 -16.48 -6.31 16.52
C LEU A 238 -16.33 -5.01 17.31
N SER A 239 -15.47 -4.11 16.85
CA SER A 239 -15.29 -2.79 17.48
C SER A 239 -16.58 -1.97 17.42
N ALA A 240 -17.30 -1.99 16.28
CA ALA A 240 -18.58 -1.31 16.13
C ALA A 240 -19.68 -1.92 17.01
N GLU A 241 -19.58 -3.21 17.34
CA GLU A 241 -20.46 -3.92 18.27
C GLU A 241 -20.07 -3.71 19.74
N GLY A 242 -19.00 -2.95 20.03
CA GLY A 242 -18.56 -2.63 21.38
C GLY A 242 -17.68 -3.70 22.03
N VAL A 243 -17.09 -4.61 21.24
CA VAL A 243 -16.07 -5.53 21.74
C VAL A 243 -14.77 -4.77 21.94
N GLU A 244 -14.33 -4.71 23.19
CA GLU A 244 -13.07 -4.08 23.56
C GLU A 244 -11.86 -4.97 23.19
N PRO A 245 -10.70 -4.40 22.86
CA PRO A 245 -9.56 -5.19 22.39
C PRO A 245 -9.09 -6.25 23.41
N GLY A 246 -9.17 -5.94 24.71
CA GLY A 246 -8.80 -6.89 25.78
C GLY A 246 -9.76 -8.08 25.94
N GLN A 247 -10.92 -8.07 25.28
CA GLN A 247 -11.86 -9.19 25.27
C GLN A 247 -11.46 -10.28 24.27
N VAL A 248 -10.68 -9.94 23.25
CA VAL A 248 -10.18 -10.89 22.24
C VAL A 248 -9.10 -11.77 22.86
N ARG A 249 -9.26 -13.09 22.74
CA ARG A 249 -8.38 -14.10 23.33
C ARG A 249 -7.57 -14.85 22.31
N ARG A 250 -8.11 -15.08 21.12
CA ARG A 250 -7.40 -15.76 20.03
C ARG A 250 -7.76 -15.16 18.69
N VAL A 251 -6.78 -15.14 17.81
CA VAL A 251 -6.93 -14.83 16.40
C VAL A 251 -6.30 -15.97 15.62
N HIS A 252 -7.08 -16.60 14.75
CA HIS A 252 -6.62 -17.61 13.81
C HIS A 252 -6.83 -17.12 12.39
N CYS A 253 -5.79 -17.16 11.56
CA CYS A 253 -5.89 -16.81 10.14
C CYS A 253 -5.53 -18.04 9.30
N GLU A 254 -6.25 -18.31 8.21
CA GLU A 254 -5.85 -19.41 7.33
C GLU A 254 -4.48 -19.15 6.71
N LEU A 255 -4.28 -17.93 6.21
CA LEU A 255 -3.01 -17.43 5.72
C LEU A 255 -2.38 -16.53 6.79
N GLU A 256 -1.07 -16.61 6.96
CA GLU A 256 -0.34 -15.74 7.89
C GLU A 256 -0.68 -14.26 7.65
N PRO A 257 -0.98 -13.49 8.71
CA PRO A 257 -1.34 -12.08 8.58
C PRO A 257 -0.29 -11.26 7.81
N CYS A 258 -0.77 -10.47 6.85
CA CYS A 258 0.11 -9.83 5.88
C CYS A 258 1.01 -8.73 6.46
N LEU A 259 2.17 -8.50 5.83
CA LEU A 259 3.03 -7.32 6.00
C LEU A 259 2.97 -6.38 4.79
N MET A 260 1.84 -6.34 4.08
CA MET A 260 1.70 -5.64 2.80
C MET A 260 1.34 -4.15 2.99
N PRO A 261 1.77 -3.26 2.07
CA PRO A 261 1.36 -1.86 2.06
C PRO A 261 -0.14 -1.68 2.21
N GLY A 262 -0.56 -0.67 2.98
CA GLY A 262 -1.98 -0.37 3.24
C GLY A 262 -2.59 -1.15 4.41
N HIS A 263 -2.12 -2.39 4.64
CA HIS A 263 -2.79 -3.34 5.52
C HIS A 263 -2.00 -3.64 6.79
N TYR A 264 -0.76 -4.17 6.66
CA TYR A 264 0.10 -4.54 7.78
C TYR A 264 -0.62 -5.29 8.92
N CYS A 265 -1.40 -6.31 8.55
CA CYS A 265 -2.27 -7.05 9.47
C CYS A 265 -1.53 -7.63 10.67
N SER A 266 -0.33 -8.17 10.46
CA SER A 266 0.50 -8.69 11.56
C SER A 266 0.89 -7.61 12.57
N VAL A 267 1.10 -6.36 12.13
CA VAL A 267 1.57 -5.26 12.98
C VAL A 267 0.42 -4.67 13.79
N TRP A 268 -0.65 -4.22 13.12
CA TRP A 268 -1.73 -3.55 13.83
C TRP A 268 -2.46 -4.51 14.79
N MET A 269 -2.60 -5.78 14.42
CA MET A 269 -3.26 -6.74 15.30
C MET A 269 -2.47 -6.94 16.60
N GLN A 270 -1.15 -7.03 16.54
CA GLN A 270 -0.32 -7.14 17.75
C GLN A 270 -0.41 -5.88 18.63
N GLN A 271 -0.52 -4.70 18.00
CA GLN A 271 -0.65 -3.42 18.71
C GLN A 271 -2.02 -3.26 19.35
N VAL A 272 -3.09 -3.65 18.64
CA VAL A 272 -4.47 -3.43 19.05
C VAL A 272 -4.98 -4.55 19.95
N LEU A 273 -4.60 -5.80 19.70
CA LEU A 273 -5.06 -7.01 20.40
C LEU A 273 -3.94 -7.64 21.23
N PRO A 274 -3.38 -6.93 22.24
CA PRO A 274 -2.13 -7.31 22.90
C PRO A 274 -2.24 -8.56 23.78
N HIS A 275 -3.44 -9.09 24.00
CA HIS A 275 -3.70 -10.28 24.82
C HIS A 275 -4.17 -11.49 24.00
N ALA A 276 -4.27 -11.34 22.68
CA ALA A 276 -4.68 -12.42 21.81
C ALA A 276 -3.51 -13.37 21.52
N GLU A 277 -3.79 -14.66 21.53
CA GLU A 277 -2.93 -15.69 20.93
C GLU A 277 -3.12 -15.68 19.41
N PHE A 278 -2.04 -15.50 18.65
CA PHE A 278 -2.07 -15.48 17.19
C PHE A 278 -1.60 -16.82 16.62
N THR A 279 -2.37 -17.38 15.70
CA THR A 279 -2.02 -18.62 14.99
C THR A 279 -2.41 -18.51 13.53
N HIS A 280 -1.74 -19.29 12.67
CA HIS A 280 -2.09 -19.41 11.27
C HIS A 280 -1.90 -20.83 10.74
N SER A 281 -2.52 -21.14 9.60
CA SER A 281 -2.42 -22.48 8.98
C SER A 281 -1.35 -22.57 7.90
N PHE A 282 -1.16 -21.51 7.10
CA PHE A 282 -0.18 -21.46 6.02
C PHE A 282 0.67 -20.19 6.14
N ASP A 283 1.98 -20.33 5.99
CA ASP A 283 2.89 -19.19 5.96
C ASP A 283 2.63 -18.34 4.72
N TYR A 284 2.69 -17.02 4.87
CA TYR A 284 2.65 -16.06 3.76
C TYR A 284 4.03 -15.47 3.53
N GLY A 285 4.78 -15.26 4.61
CA GLY A 285 6.14 -14.76 4.60
C GLY A 285 6.29 -13.34 4.07
N ASP A 286 7.56 -12.95 3.88
CA ASP A 286 8.01 -11.59 3.61
C ASP A 286 8.45 -11.35 2.16
N THR A 287 8.63 -12.41 1.37
CA THR A 287 9.04 -12.33 -0.05
C THR A 287 7.91 -12.68 -1.01
N ALA A 288 7.97 -12.22 -2.24
CA ALA A 288 7.01 -12.59 -3.28
C ALA A 288 6.93 -14.11 -3.48
N GLU A 289 8.07 -14.80 -3.43
CA GLU A 289 8.11 -16.25 -3.60
C GLU A 289 7.41 -16.97 -2.46
N SER A 290 7.66 -16.57 -1.20
CA SER A 290 6.98 -17.16 -0.04
C SER A 290 5.47 -16.90 -0.09
N ARG A 291 5.05 -15.70 -0.52
CA ARG A 291 3.64 -15.34 -0.64
C ARG A 291 2.93 -16.21 -1.66
N GLU A 292 3.51 -16.40 -2.85
CA GLU A 292 2.94 -17.30 -3.86
C GLU A 292 2.85 -18.74 -3.37
N GLU A 293 3.89 -19.24 -2.70
CA GLU A 293 3.91 -20.61 -2.20
C GLU A 293 2.87 -20.81 -1.10
N GLY A 294 2.73 -19.85 -0.18
CA GLY A 294 1.69 -19.83 0.86
C GLY A 294 0.28 -19.94 0.29
N LEU A 295 -0.07 -19.08 -0.67
CA LEU A 295 -1.37 -19.15 -1.35
C LEU A 295 -1.57 -20.49 -2.07
N LYS A 296 -0.54 -20.99 -2.75
CA LYS A 296 -0.61 -22.26 -3.45
C LYS A 296 -0.87 -23.42 -2.49
N GLN A 297 -0.22 -23.45 -1.33
CA GLN A 297 -0.47 -24.48 -0.30
C GLN A 297 -1.91 -24.41 0.22
N LEU A 298 -2.42 -23.21 0.49
CA LEU A 298 -3.81 -23.01 0.89
C LEU A 298 -4.79 -23.53 -0.17
N ILE A 299 -4.58 -23.19 -1.45
CA ILE A 299 -5.42 -23.64 -2.57
C ILE A 299 -5.44 -25.18 -2.67
N LEU A 300 -4.27 -25.81 -2.56
CA LEU A 300 -4.15 -27.27 -2.60
C LEU A 300 -4.89 -27.91 -1.43
N HIS A 301 -4.77 -27.34 -0.23
CA HIS A 301 -5.44 -27.85 0.97
C HIS A 301 -6.98 -27.76 0.88
N ASP A 302 -7.52 -26.64 0.42
CA ASP A 302 -8.97 -26.49 0.21
C ASP A 302 -9.48 -27.48 -0.85
N ALA A 303 -8.75 -27.66 -1.95
CA ALA A 303 -9.11 -28.63 -2.99
C ALA A 303 -9.12 -30.07 -2.45
N GLU A 304 -8.18 -30.44 -1.58
CA GLU A 304 -8.17 -31.75 -0.93
C GLU A 304 -9.31 -31.93 0.06
N THR A 305 -9.61 -30.90 0.85
CA THR A 305 -10.67 -30.94 1.86
C THR A 305 -12.05 -31.10 1.20
N ARG A 306 -12.31 -30.38 0.10
CA ARG A 306 -13.54 -30.53 -0.70
C ARG A 306 -13.70 -31.88 -1.38
N ARG A 307 -12.60 -32.60 -1.62
CA ARG A 307 -12.66 -33.98 -2.15
C ARG A 307 -12.96 -35.02 -1.09
N ARG A 308 -12.71 -34.71 0.19
CA ARG A 308 -12.88 -35.62 1.33
C ARG A 308 -14.23 -35.46 2.03
N GLY A 309 -14.85 -34.28 1.94
CA GLY A 309 -16.20 -33.99 2.43
C GLY A 309 -17.28 -34.31 1.41
#